data_AF-A0A4R6VHL1-F1
#
_entry.id   AF-A0A4R6VHL1-F1
#
_cell.length_a   1.000
_cell.length_b   1.000
_cell.length_c   1.000
_cell.angle_alpha   90.00
_cell.angle_beta   90.00
_cell.angle_gamma   90.00
#
_symmetry.space_group_name_H-M   'P 1'
#
loop_
_entity.id
_entity.type
_entity.pdbx_description
1 polymer ?
#
loop_
_entity_poly.entity_id
_entity_poly.type
_entity_poly.pdbx_seq_one_letter_code
_entity_poly.pdbx_strand_id
1 'polypeptide(L)'
;MRPEELREAGAACVAAGLEVPVAAPAEAVRDVAVAPTGRSGAAAVALADRWEVAHARWCADLVAHGEALAAAAVAYAAGDGAAATGLMTAGS
;
A
#
# COMPACT_ATOMS: atom_id res chain seq x y z
N MET A 1 6.45 -16.44 12.85
CA MET A 1 6.00 -15.07 12.62
C MET A 1 4.94 -14.77 13.65
N ARG A 2 5.07 -13.68 14.40
CA ARG A 2 4.16 -13.30 15.50
C ARG A 2 3.06 -12.36 14.99
N PRO A 3 1.87 -12.34 15.59
CA PRO A 3 0.79 -11.40 15.23
C PRO A 3 1.23 -9.93 15.24
N GLU A 4 2.11 -9.57 16.15
CA GLU A 4 2.65 -8.20 16.28
C GLU A 4 3.48 -7.82 15.04
N GLU A 5 4.30 -8.75 14.54
CA GLU A 5 5.13 -8.55 13.35
C GLU A 5 4.26 -8.35 12.09
N LEU A 6 3.12 -9.05 12.00
CA LEU A 6 2.15 -8.86 10.93
C LEU A 6 1.45 -7.50 11.00
N ARG A 7 1.09 -7.04 12.22
CA ARG A 7 0.47 -5.72 12.40
C ARG A 7 1.45 -4.59 12.07
N GLU A 8 2.69 -4.70 12.52
CA GLU A 8 3.73 -3.71 12.22
C GLU A 8 4.02 -3.66 10.72
N ALA A 9 4.16 -4.82 10.06
CA ALA A 9 4.34 -4.89 8.61
C ALA A 9 3.13 -4.30 7.86
N GLY A 10 1.91 -4.60 8.29
CA GLY A 10 0.70 -4.06 7.69
C GLY A 10 0.59 -2.54 7.83
N ALA A 11 0.88 -2.01 9.02
CA ALA A 11 0.91 -0.56 9.28
C ALA A 11 1.98 0.14 8.43
N ALA A 12 3.16 -0.46 8.27
CA ALA A 12 4.21 0.06 7.41
C ALA A 12 3.80 0.10 5.93
N CYS A 13 3.11 -0.92 5.43
CA CYS A 13 2.57 -0.93 4.06
C CYS A 13 1.52 0.17 3.84
N VAL A 14 0.60 0.35 4.79
CA VAL A 14 -0.39 1.44 4.72
C VAL A 14 0.29 2.81 4.77
N ALA A 15 1.23 3.02 5.69
CA ALA A 15 1.99 4.26 5.78
C ALA A 15 2.74 4.55 4.48
N ALA A 16 3.42 3.56 3.90
CA ALA A 16 4.13 3.72 2.63
C ALA A 16 3.18 4.08 1.47
N GLY A 17 2.00 3.45 1.39
CA GLY A 17 0.99 3.80 0.38
C GLY A 17 0.39 5.20 0.53
N LEU A 18 0.45 5.78 1.74
CA LEU A 18 -0.05 7.12 2.03
C LEU A 18 1.03 8.22 1.96
N GLU A 19 2.29 7.88 2.19
CA GLU A 19 3.39 8.86 2.22
C GLU A 19 3.92 9.25 0.84
N VAL A 20 3.77 8.42 -0.20
CA VAL A 20 4.40 8.75 -1.49
C VAL A 20 3.67 9.91 -2.18
N PRO A 21 4.32 11.08 -2.36
CA PRO A 21 3.66 12.22 -2.99
C PRO A 21 3.45 11.92 -4.47
N VAL A 22 2.18 11.81 -4.87
CA VAL A 22 1.75 11.68 -6.29
C VAL A 22 2.35 12.80 -7.16
N ALA A 23 2.54 13.98 -6.58
CA ALA A 23 2.76 15.22 -7.29
C ALA A 23 4.19 15.39 -7.83
N ALA A 24 5.25 14.98 -7.13
CA ALA A 24 6.60 15.40 -7.50
C ALA A 24 7.05 14.98 -8.94
N PRO A 25 6.76 13.76 -9.42
CA PRO A 25 7.13 13.37 -10.78
C PRO A 25 6.13 13.89 -11.83
N ALA A 26 4.85 13.99 -11.49
CA ALA A 26 3.82 14.53 -12.38
C ALA A 26 4.01 16.04 -12.61
N GLU A 27 4.34 16.79 -11.56
CA GLU A 27 4.71 18.20 -11.60
C GLU A 27 6.00 18.41 -12.39
N ALA A 28 7.03 17.58 -12.20
CA ALA A 28 8.25 17.65 -13.00
C ALA A 28 7.99 17.42 -14.50
N VAL A 29 7.09 16.49 -14.86
CA VAL A 29 6.70 16.25 -16.27
C VAL A 29 5.84 17.40 -16.82
N ARG A 30 4.96 17.99 -16.00
CA ARG A 30 4.16 19.17 -16.37
C ARG A 30 5.02 20.43 -16.52
N ASP A 31 6.06 20.61 -15.72
CA ASP A 31 7.04 21.69 -15.85
C ASP A 31 7.85 21.58 -17.15
N VAL A 32 8.20 20.35 -17.56
CA VAL A 32 8.77 20.11 -18.91
C VAL A 32 7.76 20.45 -20.00
N ALA A 33 6.46 20.27 -19.75
CA ALA A 33 5.39 20.67 -20.66
C ALA A 33 5.16 22.19 -20.74
N VAL A 34 5.79 23.02 -19.89
CA VAL A 34 5.78 24.49 -20.03
C VAL A 34 6.61 24.93 -21.25
N ALA A 35 7.44 24.05 -21.82
CA ALA A 35 8.11 24.24 -23.10
C ALA A 35 7.82 23.11 -24.10
N PRO A 36 6.61 23.05 -24.71
CA PRO A 36 6.60 22.81 -26.16
C PRO A 36 5.32 23.25 -26.91
N THR A 37 5.50 24.01 -27.98
CA THR A 37 4.55 24.04 -29.10
C THR A 37 4.66 22.72 -29.88
N GLY A 38 3.62 21.88 -29.91
CA GLY A 38 3.52 20.71 -30.82
C GLY A 38 3.38 19.33 -30.14
N ARG A 39 3.62 18.25 -30.92
CA ARG A 39 3.39 16.83 -30.54
C ARG A 39 4.14 16.37 -29.27
N SER A 40 5.26 17.01 -28.92
CA SER A 40 6.03 16.74 -27.71
C SER A 40 5.30 17.11 -26.41
N GLY A 41 4.44 18.14 -26.44
CA GLY A 41 3.62 18.52 -25.27
C GLY A 41 2.52 17.53 -24.97
N ALA A 42 1.81 17.07 -26.00
CA ALA A 42 0.79 16.05 -25.86
C ALA A 42 1.38 14.73 -25.32
N ALA A 43 2.59 14.37 -25.73
CA ALA A 43 3.29 13.20 -25.22
C ALA A 43 3.70 13.35 -23.74
N ALA A 44 4.17 14.53 -23.32
CA ALA A 44 4.51 14.81 -21.93
C ALA A 44 3.27 14.77 -21.02
N VAL A 45 2.16 15.40 -21.42
CA VAL A 45 0.89 15.33 -20.68
C VAL A 45 0.40 13.88 -20.55
N ALA A 46 0.39 13.13 -21.65
CA ALA A 46 -0.02 11.73 -21.62
C ALA A 46 0.90 10.82 -20.78
N LEU A 47 2.17 11.21 -20.58
CA LEU A 47 3.09 10.52 -19.68
C LEU A 47 2.80 10.88 -18.21
N ALA A 48 2.53 12.15 -17.90
CA ALA A 48 2.13 12.59 -16.57
C ALA A 48 0.85 11.88 -16.10
N ASP A 49 -0.19 11.82 -16.95
CA ASP A 49 -1.45 11.15 -16.59
C ASP A 49 -1.24 9.65 -16.34
N ARG A 50 -0.42 8.99 -17.18
CA ARG A 50 -0.09 7.56 -17.00
C ARG A 50 0.69 7.32 -15.72
N TRP A 51 1.60 8.22 -15.37
CA TRP A 51 2.34 8.16 -14.12
C TRP A 51 1.40 8.29 -12.91
N GLU A 52 0.53 9.29 -12.89
CA GLU A 52 -0.44 9.49 -11.80
C GLU A 52 -1.33 8.25 -11.60
N VAL A 53 -1.83 7.65 -12.69
CA VAL A 53 -2.65 6.43 -12.63
C VAL A 53 -1.86 5.23 -12.12
N ALA A 54 -0.64 5.01 -12.63
CA ALA A 54 0.19 3.90 -12.19
C ALA A 54 0.57 4.02 -10.71
N HIS A 55 0.89 5.24 -10.28
CA HIS A 55 1.21 5.55 -8.89
C HIS A 55 0.03 5.32 -7.96
N ALA A 56 -1.17 5.81 -8.32
CA ALA A 56 -2.38 5.61 -7.53
C ALA A 56 -2.72 4.12 -7.36
N ARG A 57 -2.54 3.31 -8.42
CA ARG A 57 -2.72 1.84 -8.34
C ARG A 57 -1.74 1.19 -7.39
N TRP A 58 -0.45 1.52 -7.50
CA TRP A 58 0.57 0.97 -6.62
C TRP A 58 0.32 1.33 -5.14
N CYS A 59 -0.11 2.55 -4.84
CA CYS A 59 -0.49 2.96 -3.49
C CYS A 59 -1.70 2.17 -2.96
N ALA A 60 -2.73 1.97 -3.80
CA ALA A 60 -3.89 1.17 -3.44
C ALA A 60 -3.52 -0.29 -3.14
N ASP A 61 -2.63 -0.88 -3.95
CA ASP A 61 -2.14 -2.26 -3.74
C ASP A 61 -1.38 -2.39 -2.41
N LEU A 62 -0.56 -1.39 -2.05
CA LEU A 62 0.14 -1.36 -0.77
C LEU A 62 -0.82 -1.29 0.43
N VAL A 63 -1.85 -0.44 0.35
CA VAL A 63 -2.87 -0.34 1.40
C VAL A 63 -3.62 -1.67 1.54
N ALA A 64 -4.08 -2.25 0.44
CA ALA A 64 -4.79 -3.53 0.44
C ALA A 64 -3.92 -4.66 1.01
N HIS A 65 -2.62 -4.68 0.68
CA HIS A 65 -1.69 -5.63 1.25
C HIS A 65 -1.52 -5.44 2.77
N GLY A 66 -1.42 -4.20 3.22
CA GLY A 66 -1.33 -3.88 4.64
C GLY A 66 -2.58 -4.30 5.43
N GLU A 67 -3.77 -4.08 4.88
CA GLU A 67 -5.03 -4.54 5.45
C GLU A 67 -5.10 -6.07 5.52
N ALA A 68 -4.64 -6.78 4.48
CA ALA A 68 -4.57 -8.24 4.47
C ALA A 68 -3.62 -8.78 5.55
N LEU A 69 -2.47 -8.14 5.77
CA LEU A 69 -1.54 -8.49 6.85
C LEU A 69 -2.17 -8.27 8.23
N ALA A 70 -2.90 -7.17 8.43
CA ALA A 70 -3.62 -6.90 9.66
C ALA A 70 -4.72 -7.96 9.92
N ALA A 71 -5.47 -8.35 8.88
CA ALA A 71 -6.48 -9.41 8.98
C ALA A 71 -5.83 -10.77 9.33
N ALA A 72 -4.69 -11.10 8.71
CA ALA A 72 -3.94 -12.31 9.02
C ALA A 72 -3.45 -12.32 10.49
N ALA A 73 -3.02 -11.18 11.02
CA ALA A 73 -2.64 -11.06 12.44
C ALA A 73 -3.79 -11.38 13.40
N VAL A 74 -5.00 -10.88 13.08
CA VAL A 74 -6.21 -11.15 13.87
C VAL A 74 -6.56 -12.63 13.82
N ALA A 75 -6.52 -13.25 12.64
CA ALA A 75 -6.81 -14.68 12.48
C ALA A 75 -5.82 -15.56 13.26
N TYR A 76 -4.52 -15.23 13.22
CA TYR A 76 -3.49 -15.96 13.96
C TYR A 76 -3.73 -15.87 15.48
N ALA A 77 -3.98 -14.66 16.00
CA ALA A 77 -4.24 -14.46 17.43
C ALA A 77 -5.51 -15.19 17.91
N ALA A 78 -6.56 -15.24 17.08
CA ALA A 78 -7.77 -15.98 17.37
C ALA A 78 -7.53 -17.50 17.40
N GLY A 79 -6.71 -18.02 16.47
CA GLY A 79 -6.32 -19.43 16.43
C GLY A 79 -5.53 -19.86 17.67
N ASP A 80 -4.55 -19.06 18.09
CA ASP A 80 -3.77 -19.31 19.32
C ASP A 80 -4.66 -19.29 20.56
N GLY A 81 -5.60 -18.36 20.67
CA GLY A 81 -6.56 -18.30 21.77
C GLY A 81 -7.48 -19.52 21.84
N ALA A 82 -7.94 -20.01 20.68
CA ALA A 82 -8.76 -21.23 20.60
C ALA A 82 -7.95 -22.49 21.02
N ALA A 83 -6.69 -22.59 20.58
CA ALA A 83 -5.80 -23.68 20.97
C ALA A 83 -5.48 -23.66 22.48
N ALA A 84 -5.21 -22.48 23.05
CA ALA A 84 -4.97 -22.32 24.48
C ALA A 84 -6.19 -22.71 25.33
N THR A 85 -7.39 -22.31 24.89
CA THR A 85 -8.66 -22.71 25.52
C THR A 85 -8.86 -24.22 25.45
N GLY A 86 -8.62 -24.83 24.28
CA GLY A 86 -8.70 -26.27 24.08
C GLY A 86 -7.77 -27.05 25.01
N LEU A 87 -6.51 -26.59 25.17
CA LEU A 87 -5.55 -27.16 26.11
C LEU A 87 -5.99 -27.04 27.57
N MET A 88 -6.55 -25.89 27.97
CA MET A 88 -7.09 -25.71 29.33
C MET A 88 -8.27 -26.63 29.61
N THR A 89 -9.16 -26.85 28.63
CA THR A 89 -10.33 -27.73 28.78
C THR A 89 -10.00 -29.22 28.68
N ALA A 90 -8.91 -29.59 28.00
CA ALA A 90 -8.48 -30.99 27.88
C ALA A 90 -7.62 -31.46 29.07
N GLY A 91 -7.07 -30.52 29.85
CA GLY A 91 -6.26 -30.80 31.05
C GLY A 91 -7.05 -30.80 32.36
N SER A 92 -8.36 -30.51 32.33
CA SER A 92 -9.29 -30.48 33.47
C SER A 92 -10.23 -31.67 33.47
#